data_AF-A0A2V9JH99-F1
#
_entry.id   AF-A0A2V9JH99-F1
#
_cell.length_a   1.000
_cell.length_b   1.000
_cell.length_c   1.000
_cell.angle_alpha   90.00
_cell.angle_beta   90.00
_cell.angle_gamma   90.00
#
_symmetry.space_group_name_H-M   'P 1'
#
loop_
_entity.id
_entity.type
_entity.pdbx_description
1 polymer ?
#
loop_
_entity_poly.entity_id
_entity_poly.type
_entity_poly.pdbx_seq_one_letter_code
_entity_poly.pdbx_strand_id
1 'polypeptide(L)'
;KSFIGMLRSLVSMNGIEEFFASCCSYRATLAVFGTAGLAAAGLIAVWLRREASGRGLLGFARRNSFFMVSALTMLAWSVFVFAWEPLGYYWALNHVAVAACLAVLVRERRPGATRFARASATALILVLAGANLLYRHHHDGLDSINDPEPLLDVIHRDLGQNDLFIVLGRDWYNGMDFDLLLECLDTAGESPARAILDDYVLDPEGLASWRQDLGEDVRAALVRGGRVFVASHLFSAASYDDLDQSADPFCEYARDQYAALDGPALRRDVEEIFSTYRLVPSSFRLGREGFLELRAP
;
A
#
# COMPACT_ATOMS: atom_id res chain seq x y z
N LYS A 1 14.00 1.13 1.33
CA LYS A 1 12.69 1.42 0.70
C LYS A 1 12.73 1.30 -0.83
N SER A 2 13.52 2.08 -1.58
CA SER A 2 13.53 2.04 -3.07
C SER A 2 13.72 0.66 -3.72
N PHE A 3 14.61 -0.18 -3.17
CA PHE A 3 14.80 -1.53 -3.68
C PHE A 3 13.56 -2.44 -3.48
N ILE A 4 12.82 -2.23 -2.39
CA ILE A 4 11.56 -2.93 -2.12
C ILE A 4 10.51 -2.51 -3.17
N GLY A 5 10.33 -1.22 -3.43
CA GLY A 5 9.42 -0.73 -4.47
C GLY A 5 9.78 -1.25 -5.87
N MET A 6 11.08 -1.31 -6.17
CA MET A 6 11.56 -1.91 -7.42
C MET A 6 11.17 -3.38 -7.54
N LEU A 7 11.26 -4.17 -6.46
CA LEU A 7 10.84 -5.57 -6.44
C LEU A 7 9.31 -5.73 -6.52
N ARG A 8 8.55 -4.92 -5.76
CA ARG A 8 7.08 -4.87 -5.81
C ARG A 8 6.54 -4.68 -7.23
N SER A 9 7.21 -3.83 -8.02
CA SER A 9 6.82 -3.60 -9.42
C SER A 9 7.17 -4.74 -10.38
N LEU A 10 7.89 -5.79 -9.95
CA LEU A 10 8.29 -6.94 -10.76
C LEU A 10 7.59 -8.24 -10.36
N VAL A 11 7.39 -8.44 -9.06
CA VAL A 11 6.89 -9.69 -8.49
C VAL A 11 5.92 -9.41 -7.36
N SER A 12 4.99 -10.34 -7.14
CA SER A 12 4.14 -10.32 -5.96
C SER A 12 4.99 -10.42 -4.70
N MET A 13 4.91 -9.40 -3.85
CA MET A 13 5.69 -9.32 -2.62
C MET A 13 4.89 -9.75 -1.39
N ASN A 14 3.56 -9.93 -1.48
CA ASN A 14 2.67 -10.14 -0.31
C ASN A 14 3.18 -11.24 0.64
N GLY A 15 3.48 -12.43 0.13
CA GLY A 15 3.99 -13.53 0.98
C GLY A 15 5.40 -13.29 1.54
N ILE A 16 6.22 -12.50 0.84
CA ILE A 16 7.54 -12.08 1.34
C ILE A 16 7.35 -11.03 2.44
N GLU A 17 6.47 -10.07 2.25
CA GLU A 17 6.19 -9.01 3.21
C GLU A 17 5.59 -9.58 4.49
N GLU A 18 4.59 -10.47 4.39
CA GLU A 18 4.03 -11.20 5.54
C GLU A 18 5.11 -12.01 6.29
N PHE A 19 6.00 -12.69 5.56
CA PHE A 19 7.11 -13.42 6.17
C PHE A 19 8.07 -12.49 6.93
N PHE A 20 8.46 -11.36 6.32
CA PHE A 20 9.36 -10.41 6.97
C PHE A 20 8.68 -9.68 8.14
N ALA A 21 7.39 -9.34 8.02
CA ALA A 21 6.62 -8.72 9.09
C ALA A 21 6.47 -9.68 10.30
N SER A 22 6.30 -10.98 10.06
CA SER A 22 6.17 -11.96 11.13
C SER A 22 7.50 -12.37 11.79
N CYS A 23 8.62 -12.31 11.06
CA CYS A 23 9.89 -12.90 11.52
C CYS A 23 11.01 -11.87 11.78
N CYS A 24 10.91 -10.65 11.25
CA CYS A 24 11.99 -9.67 11.27
C CYS A 24 11.53 -8.33 11.84
N SER A 25 12.43 -7.64 12.56
CA SER A 25 12.19 -6.24 12.94
C SER A 25 12.34 -5.30 11.74
N TYR A 26 11.71 -4.13 11.81
CA TYR A 26 11.87 -3.03 10.84
C TYR A 26 13.31 -2.84 10.35
N ARG A 27 14.25 -2.70 11.31
CA ARG A 27 15.68 -2.47 11.01
C ARG A 27 16.32 -3.66 10.31
N ALA A 28 15.95 -4.89 10.69
CA ALA A 28 16.47 -6.10 10.06
C ALA A 28 15.96 -6.20 8.61
N THR A 29 14.66 -5.96 8.38
CA THR A 29 14.07 -5.95 7.04
C THR A 29 14.75 -4.92 6.15
N LEU A 30 14.89 -3.67 6.62
CA LEU A 30 15.61 -2.64 5.87
C LEU A 30 17.08 -2.97 5.61
N ALA A 31 17.77 -3.62 6.55
CA ALA A 31 19.15 -4.06 6.34
C ALA A 31 19.24 -5.14 5.27
N VAL A 32 18.33 -6.13 5.26
CA VAL A 32 18.32 -7.19 4.25
C VAL A 32 18.05 -6.62 2.85
N PHE A 33 16.97 -5.87 2.68
CA PHE A 33 16.65 -5.27 1.37
C PHE A 33 17.67 -4.19 0.97
N GLY A 34 18.19 -3.43 1.93
CA GLY A 34 19.23 -2.42 1.69
C GLY A 34 20.55 -3.05 1.23
N THR A 35 21.01 -4.11 1.89
CA THR A 35 22.23 -4.83 1.50
C THR A 35 22.08 -5.53 0.15
N ALA A 36 20.92 -6.15 -0.11
CA ALA A 36 20.61 -6.72 -1.42
C ALA A 36 20.63 -5.65 -2.53
N GLY A 37 20.02 -4.49 -2.28
CA GLY A 37 20.03 -3.36 -3.21
C GLY A 37 21.44 -2.80 -3.46
N LEU A 38 22.25 -2.64 -2.42
CA LEU A 38 23.64 -2.19 -2.54
C LEU A 38 24.51 -3.21 -3.28
N ALA A 39 24.33 -4.51 -3.03
CA ALA A 39 25.03 -5.56 -3.76
C ALA A 39 24.67 -5.54 -5.25
N ALA A 40 23.38 -5.39 -5.59
CA ALA A 40 22.92 -5.25 -6.96
C ALA A 40 23.52 -4.01 -7.65
N ALA A 41 23.48 -2.85 -6.98
CA ALA A 41 24.08 -1.62 -7.48
C ALA A 41 25.60 -1.76 -7.69
N GLY A 42 26.30 -2.41 -6.76
CA GLY A 42 27.73 -2.71 -6.86
C GLY A 42 28.06 -3.60 -8.05
N LEU A 43 27.29 -4.68 -8.27
CA LEU A 43 27.44 -5.56 -9.42
C LEU A 43 27.21 -4.82 -10.74
N ILE A 44 26.19 -3.96 -10.81
CA ILE A 44 25.91 -3.12 -11.97
C ILE A 44 27.07 -2.14 -12.21
N ALA A 45 27.60 -1.49 -11.17
CA ALA A 45 28.71 -0.56 -11.29
C ALA A 45 30.00 -1.26 -11.77
N VAL A 46 30.30 -2.45 -11.25
CA VAL A 46 31.44 -3.27 -11.69
C VAL A 46 31.26 -3.69 -13.15
N TRP A 47 30.06 -4.11 -13.53
CA TRP A 47 29.74 -4.44 -14.92
C TRP A 47 29.90 -3.22 -15.83
N LEU A 48 29.28 -2.08 -15.50
CA LEU A 48 29.41 -0.83 -16.25
C LEU A 48 30.86 -0.35 -16.36
N ARG A 49 31.67 -0.50 -15.30
CA ARG A 49 33.09 -0.13 -15.31
C ARG A 49 33.91 -1.02 -16.25
N ARG A 50 33.69 -2.33 -16.22
CA ARG A 50 34.28 -3.28 -17.18
C ARG A 50 33.86 -2.97 -18.61
N GLU A 51 32.62 -2.56 -18.78
CA GLU A 51 32.06 -2.20 -20.08
C GLU A 51 32.52 -0.81 -20.57
N ALA A 52 32.89 0.10 -19.67
CA ALA A 52 33.39 1.43 -20.02
C ALA A 52 34.87 1.43 -20.45
N SER A 53 35.67 0.45 -20.03
CA SER A 53 37.10 0.37 -20.36
C SER A 53 37.39 -0.10 -21.79
N GLY A 54 36.44 -0.72 -22.48
CA GLY A 54 36.63 -1.24 -23.85
C GLY A 54 36.41 -0.21 -24.96
N ARG A 55 35.32 0.57 -24.88
CA ARG A 55 34.94 1.73 -25.72
C ARG A 55 33.87 2.50 -24.93
N GLY A 56 34.21 3.66 -24.37
CA GLY A 56 33.44 4.32 -23.31
C GLY A 56 31.93 4.40 -23.55
N LEU A 57 31.16 4.02 -22.53
CA LEU A 57 29.69 4.07 -22.49
C LEU A 57 29.11 5.44 -22.85
N LEU A 58 29.80 6.52 -22.44
CA LEU A 58 29.45 7.89 -22.81
C LEU A 58 29.61 8.16 -24.32
N GLY A 59 30.66 7.59 -24.92
CA GLY A 59 30.88 7.66 -26.37
C GLY A 59 29.84 6.86 -27.15
N PHE A 60 29.36 5.75 -26.58
CA PHE A 60 28.25 4.98 -27.13
C PHE A 60 26.92 5.74 -27.04
N ALA A 61 26.61 6.31 -25.88
CA ALA A 61 25.40 7.12 -25.68
C ALA A 61 25.34 8.29 -26.68
N ARG A 62 26.46 8.99 -26.89
CA ARG A 62 26.54 10.07 -27.88
C ARG A 62 26.26 9.65 -29.32
N ARG A 63 26.47 8.37 -29.66
CA ARG A 63 26.26 7.83 -31.02
C ARG A 63 24.89 7.16 -31.19
N ASN A 64 24.25 6.78 -30.10
CA ASN A 64 22.98 6.07 -30.11
C ASN A 64 21.93 6.89 -29.36
N SER A 65 21.19 7.72 -30.09
CA SER A 65 20.17 8.60 -29.53
C SER A 65 19.09 7.83 -28.76
N PHE A 66 18.71 6.63 -29.21
CA PHE A 66 17.72 5.81 -28.52
C PHE A 66 18.22 5.30 -27.16
N PHE A 67 19.48 4.85 -27.07
CA PHE A 67 20.11 4.52 -25.80
C PHE A 67 20.20 5.74 -24.88
N MET A 68 20.62 6.89 -25.41
CA MET A 68 20.77 8.11 -24.62
C MET A 68 19.43 8.61 -24.08
N VAL A 69 18.39 8.63 -24.91
CA VAL A 69 17.03 8.98 -24.47
C VAL A 69 16.55 7.99 -23.41
N SER A 70 16.70 6.68 -23.63
CA SER A 70 16.27 5.67 -22.65
C SER A 70 17.00 5.81 -21.32
N ALA A 71 18.31 6.06 -21.33
CA ALA A 71 19.11 6.26 -20.13
C ALA A 71 18.75 7.56 -19.39
N LEU A 72 18.48 8.65 -20.13
CA LEU A 72 18.03 9.91 -19.54
C LEU A 72 16.62 9.79 -18.96
N THR A 73 15.70 9.11 -19.65
CA THR A 73 14.36 8.80 -19.14
C THR A 73 14.46 7.97 -17.86
N MET A 74 15.27 6.91 -17.86
CA MET A 74 15.52 6.10 -16.67
C MET A 74 16.07 6.94 -15.51
N LEU A 75 17.01 7.85 -15.77
CA LEU A 75 17.58 8.70 -14.73
C LEU A 75 16.58 9.72 -14.20
N ALA A 76 15.89 10.43 -15.07
CA ALA A 76 14.86 11.41 -14.70
C ALA A 76 13.73 10.75 -13.91
N TRP A 77 13.27 9.59 -14.37
CA TRP A 77 12.22 8.84 -13.70
C TRP A 77 12.69 8.26 -12.37
N SER A 78 13.92 7.74 -12.29
CA SER A 78 14.49 7.31 -11.01
C SER A 78 14.54 8.44 -10.00
N VAL A 79 14.98 9.65 -10.38
CA VAL A 79 15.00 10.81 -9.48
C VAL A 79 13.59 11.14 -8.99
N PHE A 80 12.60 11.13 -9.87
CA PHE A 80 11.19 11.31 -9.50
C PHE A 80 10.74 10.26 -8.47
N VAL A 81 10.96 8.96 -8.74
CA VAL A 81 10.52 7.88 -7.85
C VAL A 81 11.27 7.89 -6.52
N PHE A 82 12.56 8.25 -6.49
CA PHE A 82 13.31 8.41 -5.24
C PHE A 82 12.78 9.56 -4.38
N ALA A 83 12.35 10.66 -5.00
CA ALA A 83 11.90 11.86 -4.31
C ALA A 83 10.43 11.80 -3.89
N TRP A 84 9.60 11.10 -4.65
CA TRP A 84 8.15 11.04 -4.46
C TRP A 84 7.73 9.75 -3.73
N GLU A 85 7.71 8.62 -4.44
CA GLU A 85 7.20 7.33 -3.91
C GLU A 85 8.20 6.20 -4.13
N PRO A 86 9.20 6.02 -3.23
CA PRO A 86 10.22 5.00 -3.40
C PRO A 86 9.69 3.58 -3.27
N LEU A 87 8.54 3.38 -2.63
CA LEU A 87 7.88 2.08 -2.45
C LEU A 87 6.77 1.82 -3.48
N GLY A 88 6.30 2.87 -4.17
CA GLY A 88 5.18 2.80 -5.08
C GLY A 88 5.50 2.07 -6.39
N TYR A 89 4.45 1.85 -7.17
CA TYR A 89 4.48 1.07 -8.40
C TYR A 89 5.18 1.78 -9.58
N TYR A 90 5.61 3.03 -9.41
CA TYR A 90 6.23 3.84 -10.46
C TYR A 90 7.54 3.26 -10.99
N TRP A 91 8.21 2.36 -10.26
CA TRP A 91 9.40 1.66 -10.75
C TRP A 91 9.19 0.87 -12.05
N ALA A 92 7.95 0.54 -12.42
CA ALA A 92 7.62 -0.16 -13.67
C ALA A 92 8.16 0.53 -14.93
N LEU A 93 8.12 1.86 -14.99
CA LEU A 93 8.64 2.61 -16.14
C LEU A 93 10.16 2.51 -16.25
N ASN A 94 10.87 2.41 -15.11
CA ASN A 94 12.30 2.18 -15.10
C ASN A 94 12.66 0.81 -15.66
N HIS A 95 11.87 -0.23 -15.40
CA HIS A 95 12.13 -1.58 -15.94
C HIS A 95 12.13 -1.60 -17.46
N VAL A 96 11.20 -0.89 -18.10
CA VAL A 96 11.14 -0.76 -19.56
C VAL A 96 12.38 -0.03 -20.08
N ALA A 97 12.77 1.08 -19.46
CA ALA A 97 13.94 1.86 -19.88
C ALA A 97 15.27 1.11 -19.68
N VAL A 98 15.41 0.37 -18.57
CA VAL A 98 16.55 -0.52 -18.31
C VAL A 98 16.63 -1.61 -19.37
N ALA A 99 15.52 -2.28 -19.66
CA ALA A 99 15.50 -3.36 -20.62
C ALA A 99 15.76 -2.87 -22.06
N ALA A 100 15.29 -1.68 -22.43
CA ALA A 100 15.64 -1.01 -23.69
C ALA A 100 17.15 -0.72 -23.78
N CYS A 101 17.75 -0.18 -22.71
CA CYS A 101 19.20 0.05 -22.63
C CYS A 101 19.99 -1.25 -22.79
N LEU A 102 19.58 -2.31 -22.10
CA LEU A 102 20.23 -3.63 -22.17
C LEU A 102 20.12 -4.23 -23.57
N ALA A 103 18.95 -4.17 -24.22
CA ALA A 103 18.75 -4.69 -25.57
C ALA A 103 19.67 -4.02 -26.60
N VAL A 104 19.85 -2.70 -26.48
CA VAL A 104 20.72 -1.91 -27.35
C VAL A 104 22.19 -2.23 -27.11
N LEU A 105 22.62 -2.39 -25.86
CA LEU A 105 23.98 -2.80 -25.51
C LEU A 105 24.32 -4.21 -26.01
N VAL A 106 23.39 -5.15 -25.86
CA VAL A 106 23.55 -6.52 -26.38
C VAL A 106 23.68 -6.52 -27.91
N ARG A 107 22.83 -5.75 -28.61
CA ARG A 107 22.84 -5.63 -30.07
C ARG A 107 24.19 -5.14 -30.60
N GLU A 108 24.76 -4.11 -30.00
CA GLU A 108 25.98 -3.48 -30.52
C GLU A 108 27.23 -4.31 -30.25
N ARG A 109 27.33 -4.91 -29.05
CA ARG A 109 28.58 -5.55 -28.60
C ARG A 109 28.74 -6.99 -29.02
N ARG A 110 27.65 -7.65 -29.38
CA ARG A 110 27.70 -9.02 -29.92
C ARG A 110 26.97 -9.06 -31.26
N PRO A 111 27.55 -8.46 -32.33
CA PRO A 111 26.94 -8.51 -33.67
C PRO A 111 26.78 -9.96 -34.18
N GLY A 112 27.62 -10.89 -33.70
CA GLY A 112 27.52 -12.34 -33.93
C GLY A 112 26.64 -13.10 -32.93
N ALA A 113 26.17 -12.49 -31.84
CA ALA A 113 25.10 -13.08 -31.04
C ALA A 113 23.85 -13.08 -31.90
N THR A 114 23.43 -14.29 -32.22
CA THR A 114 22.43 -14.67 -33.21
C THR A 114 21.11 -13.93 -33.04
N ARG A 115 20.22 -14.03 -34.04
CA ARG A 115 18.79 -13.64 -33.93
C ARG A 115 18.17 -14.07 -32.59
N PHE A 116 18.64 -15.18 -32.03
CA PHE A 116 18.28 -15.67 -30.70
C PHE A 116 18.51 -14.64 -29.58
N ALA A 117 19.69 -14.02 -29.46
CA ALA A 117 19.93 -13.05 -28.39
C ALA A 117 19.04 -11.80 -28.49
N ARG A 118 18.74 -11.37 -29.72
CA ARG A 118 17.77 -10.28 -29.99
C ARG A 118 16.35 -10.70 -29.63
N ALA A 119 15.95 -11.90 -30.07
CA ALA A 119 14.66 -12.47 -29.74
C ALA A 119 14.51 -12.67 -28.22
N SER A 120 15.55 -13.10 -27.51
CA SER A 120 15.55 -13.28 -26.06
C SER A 120 15.44 -11.95 -25.31
N ALA A 121 16.12 -10.89 -25.74
CA ALA A 121 16.01 -9.58 -25.10
C ALA A 121 14.62 -8.95 -25.32
N THR A 122 14.09 -9.02 -26.55
CA THR A 122 12.72 -8.56 -26.85
C THR A 122 11.68 -9.42 -26.14
N ALA A 123 11.85 -10.74 -26.12
CA ALA A 123 10.98 -11.64 -25.37
C ALA A 123 11.05 -11.35 -23.87
N LEU A 124 12.21 -11.05 -23.31
CA LEU A 124 12.35 -10.67 -21.90
C LEU A 124 11.62 -9.35 -21.60
N ILE A 125 11.74 -8.33 -22.46
CA ILE A 125 10.99 -7.08 -22.33
C ILE A 125 9.48 -7.34 -22.35
N LEU A 126 9.01 -8.13 -23.32
CA LEU A 126 7.59 -8.45 -23.48
C LEU A 126 7.07 -9.33 -22.34
N VAL A 127 7.87 -10.27 -21.84
CA VAL A 127 7.53 -11.11 -20.70
C VAL A 127 7.48 -10.28 -19.42
N LEU A 128 8.43 -9.38 -19.19
CA LEU A 128 8.40 -8.49 -18.01
C LEU A 128 7.24 -7.51 -18.08
N ALA A 129 6.99 -6.89 -19.24
CA ALA A 129 5.85 -6.00 -19.43
C ALA A 129 4.52 -6.75 -19.31
N GLY A 130 4.41 -7.93 -19.92
CA GLY A 130 3.23 -8.78 -19.87
C GLY A 130 2.97 -9.38 -18.49
N ALA A 131 4.01 -9.83 -17.78
CA ALA A 131 3.89 -10.30 -16.40
C ALA A 131 3.49 -9.16 -15.46
N ASN A 132 4.05 -7.96 -15.63
CA ASN A 132 3.63 -6.78 -14.87
C ASN A 132 2.16 -6.41 -15.16
N LEU A 133 1.73 -6.44 -16.43
CA LEU A 133 0.34 -6.20 -16.81
C LEU A 133 -0.61 -7.26 -16.25
N LEU A 134 -0.26 -8.55 -16.32
CA LEU A 134 -1.07 -9.64 -15.80
C LEU A 134 -1.13 -9.65 -14.27
N TYR A 135 0.00 -9.37 -13.62
CA TYR A 135 0.06 -9.24 -12.16
C TYR A 135 -0.83 -8.09 -11.68
N ARG A 136 -0.71 -6.92 -12.31
CA ARG A 136 -1.60 -5.78 -12.03
C ARG A 136 -3.05 -6.13 -12.30
N HIS A 137 -3.38 -6.69 -13.46
CA HIS A 137 -4.76 -7.05 -13.78
C HIS A 137 -5.37 -8.04 -12.77
N HIS A 138 -4.59 -9.01 -12.27
CA HIS A 138 -5.07 -9.92 -11.24
C HIS A 138 -5.24 -9.22 -9.88
N HIS A 139 -4.35 -8.28 -9.55
CA HIS A 139 -4.44 -7.48 -8.33
C HIS A 139 -5.63 -6.51 -8.40
N ASP A 140 -5.76 -5.76 -9.51
CA ASP A 140 -6.88 -4.86 -9.82
C ASP A 140 -8.21 -5.60 -9.70
N GLY A 141 -8.33 -6.82 -10.23
CA GLY A 141 -9.55 -7.61 -10.09
C GLY A 141 -9.87 -7.99 -8.64
N LEU A 142 -8.86 -8.29 -7.84
CA LEU A 142 -8.99 -8.67 -6.43
C LEU A 142 -9.18 -7.47 -5.49
N ASP A 143 -8.76 -6.29 -5.91
CA ASP A 143 -8.86 -5.04 -5.16
C ASP A 143 -10.05 -4.19 -5.60
N SER A 144 -10.60 -4.43 -6.80
CA SER A 144 -11.81 -3.75 -7.30
C SER A 144 -13.04 -3.94 -6.41
N ILE A 145 -13.08 -5.03 -5.61
CA ILE A 145 -14.13 -5.22 -4.60
C ILE A 145 -14.05 -4.20 -3.45
N ASN A 146 -12.90 -3.55 -3.30
CA ASN A 146 -12.63 -2.48 -2.34
C ASN A 146 -12.67 -1.10 -3.01
N ASP A 147 -13.03 -1.00 -4.31
CA ASP A 147 -13.26 0.29 -4.94
C ASP A 147 -14.48 0.97 -4.31
N PRO A 148 -14.49 2.32 -4.21
CA PRO A 148 -15.57 3.04 -3.54
C PRO A 148 -16.96 2.72 -4.09
N GLU A 149 -17.13 2.58 -5.41
CA GLU A 149 -18.44 2.36 -6.03
C GLU A 149 -19.12 1.06 -5.54
N PRO A 150 -18.49 -0.14 -5.66
CA PRO A 150 -19.03 -1.37 -5.06
C PRO A 150 -19.27 -1.29 -3.55
N LEU A 151 -18.40 -0.58 -2.81
CA LEU A 151 -18.54 -0.44 -1.35
C LEU A 151 -19.73 0.44 -0.98
N LEU A 152 -19.92 1.56 -1.68
CA LEU A 152 -21.07 2.45 -1.52
C LEU A 152 -22.37 1.72 -1.86
N ASP A 153 -22.40 0.91 -2.90
CA ASP A 153 -23.56 0.08 -3.24
C ASP A 153 -23.93 -0.88 -2.10
N VAL A 154 -22.94 -1.52 -1.47
CA VAL A 154 -23.17 -2.39 -0.31
C VAL A 154 -23.69 -1.58 0.88
N ILE A 155 -23.13 -0.40 1.16
CA ILE A 155 -23.59 0.49 2.22
C ILE A 155 -25.05 0.89 1.99
N HIS A 156 -25.39 1.41 0.81
CA HIS A 156 -26.75 1.86 0.48
C HIS A 156 -27.76 0.71 0.49
N ARG A 157 -27.35 -0.51 0.13
CA ARG A 157 -28.22 -1.68 0.08
C ARG A 157 -28.44 -2.29 1.46
N ASP A 158 -27.40 -2.39 2.27
CA ASP A 158 -27.39 -3.24 3.47
C ASP A 158 -27.50 -2.45 4.78
N LEU A 159 -27.21 -1.14 4.77
CA LEU A 159 -27.41 -0.24 5.92
C LEU A 159 -28.70 0.56 5.80
N GLY A 160 -29.45 0.62 6.91
CA GLY A 160 -30.61 1.50 7.06
C GLY A 160 -30.23 2.93 7.44
N GLN A 161 -31.19 3.85 7.35
CA GLN A 161 -30.97 5.29 7.62
C GLN A 161 -30.46 5.62 9.03
N ASN A 162 -30.70 4.75 10.02
CA ASN A 162 -30.24 4.95 11.39
C ASN A 162 -29.07 4.03 11.76
N ASP A 163 -28.61 3.20 10.83
CA ASP A 163 -27.52 2.27 11.07
C ASP A 163 -26.19 3.02 11.06
N LEU A 164 -25.24 2.49 11.81
CA LEU A 164 -23.90 3.06 11.95
C LEU A 164 -22.87 1.96 11.79
N PHE A 165 -21.74 2.26 11.15
CA PHE A 165 -20.59 1.38 11.17
C PHE A 165 -19.33 2.09 11.68
N ILE A 166 -18.54 1.40 12.48
CA ILE A 166 -17.39 1.95 13.19
C ILE A 166 -16.12 1.30 12.66
N VAL A 167 -15.15 2.13 12.31
CA VAL A 167 -13.80 1.76 11.85
C VAL A 167 -12.76 2.42 12.76
N LEU A 168 -11.54 1.91 12.77
CA LEU A 168 -10.51 2.48 13.65
C LEU A 168 -10.10 3.88 13.19
N GLY A 169 -9.93 4.09 11.89
CA GLY A 169 -9.50 5.36 11.32
C GLY A 169 -9.70 5.44 9.81
N ARG A 170 -9.39 6.60 9.22
CA ARG A 170 -9.29 6.85 7.79
C ARG A 170 -7.96 6.30 7.25
N ASP A 171 -7.85 4.98 7.21
CA ASP A 171 -6.61 4.29 6.83
C ASP A 171 -6.89 3.01 6.02
N TRP A 172 -5.80 2.40 5.58
CA TRP A 172 -5.78 1.08 5.00
C TRP A 172 -5.87 0.01 6.08
N TYR A 173 -7.06 -0.58 6.23
CA TYR A 173 -7.27 -1.74 7.09
C TYR A 173 -7.76 -2.92 6.28
N ASN A 174 -7.14 -4.09 6.49
CA ASN A 174 -7.50 -5.36 5.83
C ASN A 174 -7.62 -5.26 4.28
N GLY A 175 -6.79 -4.40 3.67
CA GLY A 175 -6.76 -4.18 2.22
C GLY A 175 -7.87 -3.29 1.69
N MET A 176 -8.51 -2.49 2.54
CA MET A 176 -9.49 -1.48 2.14
C MET A 176 -9.00 -0.09 2.51
N ASP A 177 -9.15 0.83 1.56
CA ASP A 177 -8.91 2.26 1.75
C ASP A 177 -10.14 2.92 2.41
N PHE A 178 -10.14 3.00 3.75
CA PHE A 178 -11.22 3.69 4.45
C PHE A 178 -11.15 5.20 4.28
N ASP A 179 -9.98 5.79 3.98
CA ASP A 179 -9.87 7.23 3.77
C ASP A 179 -10.73 7.65 2.57
N LEU A 180 -10.49 7.03 1.41
CA LEU A 180 -11.25 7.30 0.19
C LEU A 180 -12.74 6.96 0.35
N LEU A 181 -13.07 5.83 0.99
CA LEU A 181 -14.46 5.43 1.22
C LEU A 181 -15.20 6.47 2.07
N LEU A 182 -14.59 6.91 3.17
CA LEU A 182 -15.23 7.86 4.08
C LEU A 182 -15.34 9.25 3.46
N GLU A 183 -14.34 9.71 2.71
CA GLU A 183 -14.41 10.96 1.94
C GLU A 183 -15.58 10.94 0.92
N CYS A 184 -15.82 9.81 0.24
CA CYS A 184 -16.97 9.66 -0.65
C CYS A 184 -18.30 9.79 0.09
N LEU A 185 -18.41 9.17 1.28
CA LEU A 185 -19.63 9.22 2.09
C LEU A 185 -19.88 10.62 2.66
N ASP A 186 -18.83 11.31 3.12
CA ASP A 186 -18.95 12.66 3.67
C ASP A 186 -19.43 13.65 2.60
N THR A 187 -18.92 13.51 1.38
CA THR A 187 -19.35 14.32 0.23
C THR A 187 -20.84 14.13 -0.10
N ALA A 188 -21.42 12.97 0.22
CA ALA A 188 -22.83 12.66 -0.01
C ALA A 188 -23.79 13.28 1.04
N GLY A 189 -23.28 13.80 2.16
CA GLY A 189 -24.01 14.70 3.07
C GLY A 189 -24.45 14.11 4.42
N GLU A 190 -24.58 12.79 4.58
CA GLU A 190 -24.77 12.13 5.89
C GLU A 190 -24.06 10.76 5.88
N SER A 191 -22.89 10.69 6.51
CA SER A 191 -22.10 9.46 6.57
C SER A 191 -22.54 8.57 7.75
N PRO A 192 -22.98 7.32 7.50
CA PRO A 192 -23.25 6.35 8.56
C PRO A 192 -21.95 5.78 9.17
N ALA A 193 -20.79 6.22 8.71
CA ALA A 193 -19.51 5.78 9.21
C ALA A 193 -19.03 6.61 10.40
N ARG A 194 -18.24 6.00 11.29
CA ARG A 194 -17.48 6.66 12.33
C ARG A 194 -16.06 6.10 12.39
N ALA A 195 -15.07 6.96 12.22
CA ALA A 195 -13.65 6.65 12.37
C ALA A 195 -13.19 7.08 13.76
N ILE A 196 -12.83 6.14 14.64
CA ILE A 196 -12.48 6.44 16.04
C ILE A 196 -11.34 7.45 16.14
N LEU A 197 -10.26 7.22 15.38
CA LEU A 197 -9.07 8.07 15.39
C LEU A 197 -9.39 9.48 14.92
N ASP A 198 -10.00 9.61 13.74
CA ASP A 198 -10.16 10.87 13.05
C ASP A 198 -11.34 11.70 13.56
N ASP A 199 -12.46 11.06 13.90
CA ASP A 199 -13.69 11.75 14.30
C ASP A 199 -13.76 12.02 15.81
N TYR A 200 -12.92 11.38 16.64
CA TYR A 200 -13.00 11.52 18.10
C TYR A 200 -11.66 11.71 18.81
N VAL A 201 -10.65 10.88 18.50
CA VAL A 201 -9.37 10.91 19.25
C VAL A 201 -8.51 12.11 18.84
N LEU A 202 -8.50 12.45 17.56
CA LEU A 202 -7.70 13.55 17.01
C LEU A 202 -8.48 14.85 16.91
N ASP A 203 -9.79 14.81 17.17
CA ASP A 203 -10.60 16.01 17.24
C ASP A 203 -10.05 16.93 18.36
N PRO A 204 -9.59 18.14 18.02
CA PRO A 204 -9.08 19.11 19.00
C PRO A 204 -10.08 19.43 20.12
N GLU A 205 -11.38 19.26 19.88
CA GLU A 205 -12.45 19.49 20.85
C GLU A 205 -12.77 18.23 21.70
N GLY A 206 -12.40 17.03 21.23
CA GLY A 206 -12.85 15.73 21.76
C GLY A 206 -11.85 14.94 22.62
N LEU A 207 -10.57 15.34 22.70
CA LEU A 207 -9.51 14.59 23.41
C LEU A 207 -9.84 14.23 24.88
N ALA A 208 -10.66 15.03 25.57
CA ALA A 208 -11.03 14.79 26.96
C ALA A 208 -12.29 13.92 27.14
N SER A 209 -13.12 13.77 26.09
CA SER A 209 -14.45 13.13 26.16
C SER A 209 -14.72 12.08 25.09
N TRP A 210 -13.76 11.78 24.20
CA TRP A 210 -13.97 10.94 23.02
C TRP A 210 -14.71 9.61 23.29
N ARG A 211 -14.43 8.96 24.44
CA ARG A 211 -15.12 7.71 24.85
C ARG A 211 -16.61 7.93 25.10
N GLN A 212 -16.95 9.04 25.74
CA GLN A 212 -18.33 9.42 26.00
C GLN A 212 -19.04 9.75 24.70
N ASP A 213 -18.41 10.52 23.82
CA ASP A 213 -19.00 10.98 22.56
C ASP A 213 -19.29 9.81 21.62
N LEU A 214 -18.33 8.88 21.47
CA LEU A 214 -18.54 7.63 20.75
C LEU A 214 -19.67 6.79 21.38
N GLY A 215 -19.69 6.70 22.71
CA GLY A 215 -20.74 5.98 23.44
C GLY A 215 -22.13 6.60 23.28
N GLU A 216 -22.23 7.92 23.16
CA GLU A 216 -23.46 8.65 22.90
C GLU A 216 -23.97 8.40 21.47
N ASP A 217 -23.08 8.41 20.48
CA ASP A 217 -23.44 8.09 19.08
C ASP A 217 -23.94 6.65 18.93
N VAL A 218 -23.25 5.68 19.54
CA VAL A 218 -23.68 4.27 19.56
C VAL A 218 -25.06 4.16 20.21
N ARG A 219 -25.25 4.77 21.38
CA ARG A 219 -26.54 4.73 22.09
C ARG A 219 -27.65 5.39 21.29
N ALA A 220 -27.36 6.53 20.65
CA ALA A 220 -28.33 7.26 19.85
C ALA A 220 -28.78 6.44 18.63
N ALA A 221 -27.85 5.76 17.94
CA ALA A 221 -28.19 4.86 16.84
C ALA A 221 -29.10 3.72 17.31
N LEU A 222 -28.76 3.06 18.43
CA LEU A 222 -29.56 1.98 19.00
C LEU A 222 -30.96 2.45 19.45
N VAL A 223 -31.07 3.63 20.06
CA VAL A 223 -32.36 4.22 20.50
C VAL A 223 -33.25 4.58 19.31
N ARG A 224 -32.66 5.01 18.19
CA ARG A 224 -33.39 5.23 16.92
C ARG A 224 -33.80 3.92 16.22
N GLY A 225 -33.52 2.76 16.83
CA GLY A 225 -33.80 1.44 16.26
C GLY A 225 -32.83 1.04 15.15
N GLY A 226 -31.70 1.74 15.01
CA GLY A 226 -30.62 1.40 14.09
C GLY A 226 -29.74 0.27 14.63
N ARG A 227 -28.99 -0.36 13.74
CA ARG A 227 -27.97 -1.37 14.02
C ARG A 227 -26.60 -0.69 14.05
N VAL A 228 -25.72 -1.14 14.93
CA VAL A 228 -24.34 -0.66 14.99
C VAL A 228 -23.39 -1.79 14.64
N PHE A 229 -22.61 -1.58 13.59
CA PHE A 229 -21.61 -2.51 13.09
C PHE A 229 -20.21 -2.02 13.47
N VAL A 230 -19.33 -2.92 13.86
CA VAL A 230 -17.97 -2.60 14.31
C VAL A 230 -17.00 -3.45 13.50
N ALA A 231 -16.04 -2.82 12.83
CA ALA A 231 -15.09 -3.53 11.99
C ALA A 231 -14.23 -4.48 12.84
N SER A 232 -13.87 -5.64 12.28
CA SER A 232 -13.15 -6.68 13.00
C SER A 232 -11.73 -6.23 13.35
N HIS A 233 -11.11 -5.39 12.52
CA HIS A 233 -9.77 -4.85 12.79
C HIS A 233 -9.68 -4.02 14.08
N LEU A 234 -10.78 -3.47 14.61
CA LEU A 234 -10.75 -2.72 15.88
C LEU A 234 -10.26 -3.57 17.06
N PHE A 235 -10.38 -4.90 16.96
CA PHE A 235 -9.96 -5.82 18.02
C PHE A 235 -8.61 -6.50 17.70
N SER A 236 -7.97 -6.13 16.60
CA SER A 236 -6.65 -6.65 16.20
C SER A 236 -5.54 -5.84 16.88
N ALA A 237 -4.61 -6.52 17.56
CA ALA A 237 -3.42 -5.88 18.14
C ALA A 237 -2.62 -5.09 17.09
N ALA A 238 -2.46 -5.70 15.91
CA ALA A 238 -1.65 -5.15 14.82
C ALA A 238 -2.15 -3.79 14.33
N SER A 239 -3.45 -3.47 14.51
CA SER A 239 -4.02 -2.19 14.13
C SER A 239 -3.60 -1.02 15.02
N TYR A 240 -2.93 -1.29 16.15
CA TYR A 240 -2.51 -0.28 17.14
C TYR A 240 -1.01 -0.25 17.44
N ASP A 241 -0.26 -1.28 17.06
CA ASP A 241 1.15 -1.42 17.45
C ASP A 241 2.06 -0.30 16.88
N ASP A 242 1.71 0.22 15.69
CA ASP A 242 2.45 1.26 14.98
C ASP A 242 1.47 2.17 14.21
N LEU A 243 0.70 2.99 14.94
CA LEU A 243 -0.36 3.82 14.35
C LEU A 243 0.17 4.82 13.31
N ASP A 244 1.35 5.40 13.55
CA ASP A 244 1.97 6.31 12.59
C ASP A 244 2.68 5.59 11.43
N GLN A 245 2.69 4.25 11.44
CA GLN A 245 3.30 3.38 10.44
C GLN A 245 4.81 3.66 10.23
N SER A 246 5.48 4.26 11.23
CA SER A 246 6.89 4.64 11.13
C SER A 246 7.85 3.46 11.21
N ALA A 247 7.42 2.36 11.83
CA ALA A 247 8.14 1.10 11.92
C ALA A 247 7.74 0.08 10.84
N ASP A 248 6.83 0.40 9.94
CA ASP A 248 6.54 -0.43 8.77
C ASP A 248 7.55 -0.17 7.63
N PRO A 249 8.41 -1.15 7.27
CA PRO A 249 9.35 -1.01 6.16
C PRO A 249 8.66 -0.99 4.78
N PHE A 250 7.40 -1.42 4.74
CA PHE A 250 6.55 -1.63 3.58
C PHE A 250 5.52 -0.50 3.39
N CYS A 251 5.32 0.33 4.41
CA CYS A 251 4.47 1.51 4.32
C CYS A 251 5.15 2.63 3.52
N GLU A 252 4.38 3.23 2.61
CA GLU A 252 4.80 4.32 1.74
C GLU A 252 5.04 5.62 2.51
N TYR A 253 4.17 5.95 3.47
CA TYR A 253 4.20 7.22 4.21
C TYR A 253 3.88 7.02 5.69
N ALA A 254 4.66 7.68 6.56
CA ALA A 254 4.30 7.76 7.97
C ALA A 254 3.15 8.77 8.16
N ARG A 255 2.32 8.54 9.16
CA ARG A 255 1.19 9.40 9.54
C ARG A 255 1.56 10.18 10.78
N ASP A 256 2.29 11.27 10.58
CA ASP A 256 2.83 12.09 11.67
C ASP A 256 1.74 12.58 12.65
N GLN A 257 0.50 12.74 12.18
CA GLN A 257 -0.64 13.13 13.02
C GLN A 257 -1.01 12.09 14.08
N TYR A 258 -0.65 10.82 13.89
CA TYR A 258 -0.91 9.72 14.85
C TYR A 258 0.31 9.43 15.74
N ALA A 259 1.48 10.04 15.48
CA ALA A 259 2.75 9.72 16.14
C ALA A 259 2.76 9.94 17.66
N ALA A 260 1.89 10.81 18.16
CA ALA A 260 1.78 11.09 19.60
C ALA A 260 0.82 10.15 20.35
N LEU A 261 0.10 9.26 19.64
CA LEU A 261 -0.91 8.40 20.24
C LEU A 261 -0.29 7.13 20.85
N ASP A 262 -0.70 6.80 22.08
CA ASP A 262 -0.38 5.51 22.70
C ASP A 262 -1.37 4.45 22.19
N GLY A 263 -0.99 3.76 21.11
CA GLY A 263 -1.81 2.71 20.48
C GLY A 263 -2.23 1.59 21.44
N PRO A 264 -1.31 0.98 22.23
CA PRO A 264 -1.69 0.00 23.24
C PRO A 264 -2.66 0.50 24.32
N ALA A 265 -2.58 1.78 24.73
CA ALA A 265 -3.58 2.36 25.60
C ALA A 265 -4.92 2.55 24.88
N LEU A 266 -4.91 3.09 23.67
CA LEU A 266 -6.10 3.30 22.85
C LEU A 266 -6.84 1.98 22.60
N ARG A 267 -6.11 0.89 22.30
CA ARG A 267 -6.71 -0.43 22.12
C ARG A 267 -7.47 -0.89 23.36
N ARG A 268 -6.88 -0.74 24.55
CA ARG A 268 -7.53 -1.12 25.81
C ARG A 268 -8.80 -0.31 26.03
N ASP A 269 -8.78 0.97 25.67
CA ASP A 269 -9.93 1.86 25.80
C ASP A 269 -11.05 1.46 24.83
N VAL A 270 -10.72 1.12 23.58
CA VAL A 270 -11.67 0.61 22.58
C VAL A 270 -12.29 -0.72 23.06
N GLU A 271 -11.47 -1.65 23.54
CA GLU A 271 -11.94 -2.92 24.10
C GLU A 271 -12.85 -2.70 25.32
N GLU A 272 -12.53 -1.76 26.21
CA GLU A 272 -13.34 -1.42 27.38
C GLU A 272 -14.73 -0.89 26.98
N ILE A 273 -14.80 0.04 26.02
CA ILE A 273 -16.08 0.60 25.53
C ILE A 273 -16.97 -0.53 24.99
N PHE A 274 -16.44 -1.37 24.10
CA PHE A 274 -17.23 -2.41 23.45
C PHE A 274 -17.51 -3.62 24.35
N SER A 275 -16.77 -3.80 25.45
CA SER A 275 -17.04 -4.85 26.45
C SER A 275 -18.41 -4.73 27.13
N THR A 276 -19.01 -3.53 27.10
CA THR A 276 -20.35 -3.27 27.66
C THR A 276 -21.50 -3.80 26.79
N TYR A 277 -21.18 -4.27 25.58
CA TYR A 277 -22.14 -4.78 24.60
C TYR A 277 -21.89 -6.25 24.27
N ARG A 278 -22.90 -6.91 23.71
CA ARG A 278 -22.73 -8.24 23.12
C ARG A 278 -22.36 -8.10 21.65
N LEU A 279 -21.12 -8.41 21.30
CA LEU A 279 -20.64 -8.49 19.92
C LEU A 279 -21.08 -9.81 19.27
N VAL A 280 -21.82 -9.72 18.17
CA VAL A 280 -22.32 -10.89 17.42
C VAL A 280 -21.77 -10.86 15.98
N PRO A 281 -21.35 -11.98 15.40
CA PRO A 281 -20.97 -12.02 13.99
C PRO A 281 -22.08 -11.49 13.08
N SER A 282 -21.75 -10.55 12.19
CA SER A 282 -22.68 -10.01 11.19
C SER A 282 -22.42 -10.59 9.81
N SER A 283 -23.44 -10.58 8.95
CA SER A 283 -23.30 -10.80 7.51
C SER A 283 -22.85 -9.54 6.76
N PHE A 284 -22.90 -8.37 7.41
CA PHE A 284 -22.43 -7.12 6.83
C PHE A 284 -20.91 -7.15 6.62
N ARG A 285 -20.50 -6.81 5.41
CA ARG A 285 -19.11 -6.80 4.97
C ARG A 285 -18.90 -5.67 4.00
N LEU A 286 -17.74 -5.04 4.08
CA LEU A 286 -17.27 -4.11 3.06
C LEU A 286 -16.01 -4.73 2.48
N GLY A 287 -16.01 -5.04 1.18
CA GLY A 287 -14.89 -5.73 0.54
C GLY A 287 -14.44 -6.98 1.31
N ARG A 288 -13.22 -6.96 1.85
CA ARG A 288 -12.69 -8.05 2.71
C ARG A 288 -12.91 -7.84 4.21
N GLU A 289 -13.27 -6.63 4.64
CA GLU A 289 -13.52 -6.34 6.05
C GLU A 289 -14.83 -6.98 6.52
N GLY A 290 -14.74 -7.69 7.64
CA GLY A 290 -15.90 -8.24 8.33
C GLY A 290 -16.35 -7.32 9.46
N PHE A 291 -17.65 -7.25 9.70
CA PHE A 291 -18.20 -6.48 10.81
C PHE A 291 -18.86 -7.38 11.86
N LEU A 292 -18.81 -6.93 13.11
CA LEU A 292 -19.56 -7.46 14.24
C LEU A 292 -20.73 -6.52 14.52
N GLU A 293 -21.90 -7.05 14.83
CA GLU A 293 -23.06 -6.27 15.25
C GLU A 293 -23.05 -6.11 16.78
N LEU A 294 -23.18 -4.88 17.26
CA LEU A 294 -23.42 -4.59 18.67
C LEU A 294 -24.87 -4.87 19.00
N ARG A 295 -25.08 -5.69 20.03
CA ARG A 295 -26.38 -5.87 20.67
C ARG A 295 -26.34 -5.36 22.09
N ALA A 296 -27.42 -4.70 22.50
CA ALA A 296 -27.66 -4.41 23.90
C ALA A 296 -27.53 -5.71 24.72
N PRO A 297 -26.95 -5.63 25.94
CA PRO A 297 -26.73 -6.79 26.80
C PRO A 297 -28.01 -7.57 27.12
#